data_AF-A0A930EUN6-F1
#
_entry.id   AF-A0A930EUN6-F1
#
_cell.length_a   1.000
_cell.length_b   1.000
_cell.length_c   1.000
_cell.angle_alpha   90.00
_cell.angle_beta   90.00
_cell.angle_gamma   90.00
#
_symmetry.space_group_name_H-M   'P 1'
#
loop_
_entity.id
_entity.type
_entity.pdbx_description
1 polymer ?
#
loop_
_entity_poly.entity_id
_entity_poly.type
_entity_poly.pdbx_seq_one_letter_code
_entity_poly.pdbx_strand_id
1 'polypeptide(L)'
;MATPTPDDIASDVRERSNTALKRGLASRHMQMIAIGGAIGTGLFLASGATVANAGPGGALLAYAAIGLMVLLLMQSLGEMSAHQPVAGSFQTFATKFISPSFGFAMGWNYWFNWAVTVAADLVASG
;
A
#
# COMPACT_ATOMS: atom_id res chain seq x y z
N MET A 1 -3.82 36.23 24.44
CA MET A 1 -4.03 34.78 24.27
C MET A 1 -5.30 34.44 25.03
N ALA A 2 -6.45 34.42 24.34
CA ALA A 2 -7.75 34.17 24.97
C ALA A 2 -7.88 32.67 25.26
N THR A 3 -8.26 32.32 26.48
CA THR A 3 -8.60 30.95 26.86
C THR A 3 -9.85 30.51 26.09
N PRO A 4 -9.83 29.36 25.39
CA PRO A 4 -10.99 28.86 24.68
C PRO A 4 -12.16 28.66 25.65
N THR A 5 -13.35 29.13 25.24
CA THR A 5 -14.56 29.03 26.05
C THR A 5 -15.17 27.62 25.93
N PRO A 6 -16.00 27.17 26.88
CA PRO A 6 -16.61 25.83 26.84
C PRO A 6 -17.37 25.53 25.54
N ASP A 7 -17.91 26.56 24.88
CA ASP A 7 -18.64 26.43 23.61
C ASP A 7 -17.70 26.18 22.43
N ASP A 8 -16.47 26.73 22.45
CA ASP A 8 -15.44 26.48 21.44
C ASP A 8 -14.94 25.03 21.52
N ILE A 9 -14.89 24.45 22.73
CA ILE A 9 -14.51 23.05 22.94
C ILE A 9 -15.63 22.13 22.47
N ALA A 10 -16.90 22.50 22.71
CA ALA A 10 -18.05 21.70 22.32
C ALA A 10 -18.26 21.67 20.80
N SER A 11 -18.03 22.78 20.09
CA SER A 11 -18.12 22.84 18.63
C SER A 11 -17.02 22.02 17.95
N ASP A 12 -15.79 22.13 18.43
CA ASP A 12 -14.61 21.46 17.89
C ASP A 12 -14.60 19.93 18.15
N VAL A 13 -15.24 19.48 19.24
CA VAL A 13 -15.53 18.05 19.49
C VAL A 13 -16.61 17.53 18.54
N ARG A 14 -17.62 18.35 18.23
CA ARG A 14 -18.77 17.98 17.38
C ARG A 14 -18.41 17.97 15.89
N GLU A 15 -17.47 18.82 15.49
CA GLU A 15 -16.90 18.87 14.14
C GLU A 15 -15.95 17.67 13.91
N ARG A 16 -15.05 17.37 14.86
CA ARG A 16 -14.21 16.15 14.83
C ARG A 16 -15.03 14.85 14.79
N SER A 17 -16.17 14.83 15.49
CA SER A 17 -17.14 13.71 15.45
C SER A 17 -17.77 13.51 14.07
N ASN A 18 -18.03 14.59 13.32
CA ASN A 18 -18.55 14.51 11.95
C ASN A 18 -17.49 14.13 10.90
N THR A 19 -16.21 14.47 11.15
CA THR A 19 -15.09 14.11 10.26
C THR A 19 -14.51 12.71 10.56
N ALA A 20 -14.90 12.08 11.68
CA ALA A 20 -14.43 10.75 12.04
C ALA A 20 -14.99 9.69 11.07
N LEU A 21 -14.10 9.02 10.33
CA LEU A 21 -14.44 7.90 9.46
C LEU A 21 -15.18 6.81 10.24
N LYS A 22 -16.37 6.41 9.76
CA LYS A 22 -17.11 5.29 10.33
C LYS A 22 -16.32 3.99 10.13
N ARG A 23 -15.91 3.35 11.22
CA ARG A 23 -15.30 2.01 11.18
C ARG A 23 -16.37 0.98 10.79
N GLY A 24 -16.42 0.60 9.52
CA GLY A 24 -17.41 -0.36 8.98
C GLY A 24 -16.82 -1.40 8.01
N LEU A 25 -15.51 -1.42 7.81
CA LEU A 25 -14.86 -2.42 6.95
C LEU A 25 -14.82 -3.79 7.64
N ALA A 26 -15.69 -4.69 7.20
CA ALA A 26 -15.64 -6.09 7.57
C ALA A 26 -14.39 -6.78 6.98
N SER A 27 -13.98 -7.91 7.56
CA SER A 27 -12.82 -8.70 7.09
C SER A 27 -12.89 -9.04 5.60
N ARG A 28 -14.08 -9.36 5.09
CA ARG A 28 -14.32 -9.60 3.67
C ARG A 28 -13.99 -8.38 2.79
N HIS A 29 -14.32 -7.16 3.23
CA HIS A 29 -14.02 -5.96 2.45
C HIS A 29 -12.51 -5.71 2.38
N MET A 30 -11.78 -5.95 3.48
CA MET A 30 -10.33 -5.83 3.51
C MET A 30 -9.67 -6.85 2.57
N GLN A 31 -10.15 -8.09 2.54
CA GLN A 31 -9.67 -9.12 1.62
C GLN A 31 -9.94 -8.74 0.15
N MET A 32 -11.13 -8.20 -0.16
CA MET A 32 -11.45 -7.75 -1.51
C MET A 32 -10.54 -6.60 -1.99
N ILE A 33 -10.19 -5.67 -1.09
CA ILE A 33 -9.24 -4.59 -1.41
C ILE A 33 -7.85 -5.16 -1.69
N ALA A 34 -7.38 -6.11 -0.86
CA ALA A 34 -6.09 -6.75 -1.07
C ALA A 34 -6.02 -7.53 -2.39
N ILE A 35 -7.04 -8.34 -2.70
CA ILE A 35 -7.11 -9.11 -3.95
C ILE A 35 -7.18 -8.17 -5.16
N GLY A 36 -8.03 -7.13 -5.09
CA GLY A 36 -8.19 -6.15 -6.16
C GLY A 36 -6.93 -5.32 -6.42
N GLY A 37 -6.12 -5.06 -5.39
CA GLY A 37 -4.83 -4.38 -5.55
C GLY A 37 -3.71 -5.31 -6.05
N ALA A 38 -3.77 -6.61 -5.73
CA ALA A 38 -2.73 -7.57 -6.11
C ALA A 38 -2.89 -8.13 -7.53
N ILE A 39 -4.14 -8.29 -8.01
CA ILE A 39 -4.42 -8.84 -9.34
C ILE A 39 -4.68 -7.67 -10.31
N GLY A 40 -3.68 -7.34 -11.12
CA GLY A 40 -3.74 -6.28 -12.12
C GLY A 40 -3.38 -6.73 -13.54
N THR A 41 -3.50 -5.81 -14.48
CA THR A 41 -3.06 -5.91 -15.90
C THR A 41 -1.61 -6.31 -16.03
N GLY A 42 -0.75 -5.81 -15.13
CA GLY A 42 0.68 -6.12 -15.08
C GLY A 42 0.99 -7.62 -14.98
N LEU A 43 0.13 -8.41 -14.32
CA LEU A 43 0.31 -9.87 -14.27
C LEU A 43 0.25 -10.48 -15.68
N PHE A 44 -0.71 -10.04 -16.50
CA PHE A 44 -0.90 -10.57 -17.86
C PHE A 44 0.16 -10.03 -18.83
N LEU A 45 0.46 -8.73 -18.75
CA LEU A 45 1.47 -8.09 -19.59
C LEU A 45 2.87 -8.63 -19.33
N ALA A 46 3.25 -8.76 -18.05
CA ALA A 46 4.56 -9.27 -17.68
C ALA A 46 4.69 -10.76 -17.97
N SER A 47 3.66 -11.58 -17.69
CA SER A 47 3.75 -13.05 -17.83
C SER A 47 4.12 -13.51 -19.24
N GLY A 48 3.62 -12.84 -20.27
CA GLY A 48 3.99 -13.15 -21.65
C GLY A 48 5.49 -12.95 -21.91
N ALA A 49 6.04 -11.84 -21.44
CA ALA A 49 7.48 -11.54 -21.53
C ALA A 49 8.33 -12.48 -20.66
N THR A 50 7.87 -12.84 -19.46
CA THR A 50 8.60 -13.76 -18.57
C THR A 50 8.68 -15.16 -19.16
N VAL A 51 7.59 -15.67 -19.74
CA VAL A 51 7.56 -16.99 -20.38
C VAL A 51 8.38 -16.99 -21.67
N ALA A 52 8.31 -15.92 -22.48
CA ALA A 52 9.11 -15.80 -23.70
C ALA A 52 10.63 -15.78 -23.44
N ASN A 53 11.06 -15.08 -22.38
CA ASN A 53 12.49 -14.95 -22.05
C ASN A 53 13.04 -16.12 -21.23
N ALA A 54 12.31 -16.61 -20.22
CA ALA A 54 12.80 -17.63 -19.29
C ALA A 54 12.35 -19.06 -19.65
N GLY A 55 11.44 -19.22 -20.61
CA GLY A 55 10.77 -20.48 -20.92
C GLY A 55 9.74 -20.88 -19.86
N PRO A 56 8.92 -21.92 -20.13
CA PRO A 56 7.81 -22.32 -19.25
C PRO A 56 8.28 -22.83 -17.88
N GLY A 57 9.39 -23.56 -17.82
CA GLY A 57 9.96 -24.02 -16.55
C GLY A 57 10.62 -22.90 -15.74
N GLY A 58 11.35 -22.01 -16.41
CA GLY A 58 12.01 -20.88 -15.78
C GLY A 58 11.03 -19.84 -15.23
N ALA A 59 9.94 -19.58 -15.95
CA ALA A 59 8.89 -18.68 -15.49
C ALA A 59 8.20 -19.17 -14.20
N LEU A 60 7.89 -20.47 -14.10
CA LEU A 60 7.30 -21.05 -12.88
C LEU A 60 8.24 -20.94 -11.68
N LEU A 61 9.53 -21.24 -11.89
CA LEU A 61 10.54 -21.18 -10.82
C LEU A 61 10.78 -19.74 -10.37
N ALA A 62 10.80 -18.78 -11.30
CA ALA A 62 10.88 -17.36 -11.00
C ALA A 62 9.65 -16.87 -10.20
N TYR A 63 8.44 -17.26 -10.60
CA TYR A 63 7.23 -16.93 -9.86
C TYR A 63 7.21 -17.52 -8.45
N ALA A 64 7.67 -18.78 -8.29
CA ALA A 64 7.76 -19.41 -6.96
C ALA A 64 8.79 -18.71 -6.06
N ALA A 65 9.96 -18.37 -6.62
CA ALA A 65 11.03 -17.69 -5.87
C ALA A 65 10.61 -16.28 -5.43
N ILE A 66 10.07 -15.47 -6.36
CA ILE A 66 9.58 -14.13 -6.05
C ILE A 66 8.37 -14.20 -5.11
N GLY A 67 7.45 -15.14 -5.34
CA GLY A 67 6.29 -15.36 -4.48
C GLY A 67 6.69 -15.68 -3.03
N LEU A 68 7.70 -16.55 -2.84
CA LEU A 68 8.24 -16.85 -1.51
C LEU A 68 8.86 -15.61 -0.86
N MET A 69 9.65 -14.84 -1.60
CA MET A 69 10.23 -13.58 -1.10
C MET A 69 9.15 -12.59 -0.66
N VAL A 70 8.10 -12.40 -1.48
CA VAL A 70 6.98 -11.50 -1.18
C VAL A 70 6.17 -11.99 0.03
N LEU A 71 5.95 -13.30 0.17
CA LEU A 71 5.29 -13.89 1.33
C LEU A 71 6.02 -13.54 2.63
N LEU A 72 7.34 -13.70 2.66
CA LEU A 72 8.16 -13.36 3.83
C LEU A 72 8.09 -11.85 4.15
N LEU A 73 8.14 -11.01 3.11
CA LEU A 73 8.04 -9.57 3.26
C LEU A 73 6.67 -9.14 3.82
N MET A 74 5.57 -9.68 3.29
CA MET A 74 4.23 -9.35 3.77
C MET A 74 3.97 -9.88 5.18
N GLN A 75 4.56 -11.01 5.55
CA GLN A 75 4.46 -11.50 6.92
C GLN A 75 5.14 -10.54 7.91
N SER A 76 6.34 -10.06 7.59
CA SER A 76 7.05 -9.07 8.42
C SER A 76 6.28 -7.74 8.52
N LEU A 77 5.74 -7.23 7.39
CA LEU A 77 4.90 -6.03 7.39
C LEU A 77 3.59 -6.25 8.19
N GLY A 78 3.03 -7.46 8.14
CA GLY A 78 1.85 -7.85 8.89
C GLY A 78 2.09 -7.80 10.40
N GLU A 79 3.21 -8.34 10.87
CA GLU A 79 3.62 -8.26 12.28
C GLU A 79 3.83 -6.82 12.74
N MET A 80 4.49 -5.98 11.92
CA MET A 80 4.66 -4.55 12.20
C MET A 80 3.32 -3.80 12.27
N SER A 81 2.39 -4.11 11.35
CA SER A 81 1.06 -3.48 11.30
C SER A 81 0.15 -3.92 12.46
N ALA A 82 0.28 -5.17 12.90
CA ALA A 82 -0.41 -5.68 14.09
C ALA A 82 0.15 -5.05 15.38
N HIS A 83 1.46 -4.83 15.45
CA HIS A 83 2.10 -4.21 16.61
C HIS A 83 1.80 -2.71 16.71
N GLN A 84 1.73 -2.02 15.58
CA GLN A 84 1.40 -0.60 15.50
C GLN A 84 0.30 -0.34 14.46
N PRO A 85 -0.98 -0.36 14.87
CA PRO A 85 -2.10 -0.10 13.97
C PRO A 85 -2.23 1.42 13.74
N VAL A 86 -1.35 1.95 12.89
CA VAL A 86 -1.44 3.32 12.37
C VAL A 86 -2.10 3.31 11.00
N ALA A 87 -2.97 4.27 10.72
CA ALA A 87 -3.52 4.48 9.38
C ALA A 87 -2.42 5.10 8.49
N GLY A 88 -1.49 4.27 8.02
CA GLY A 88 -0.32 4.68 7.25
C GLY A 88 0.19 3.58 6.32
N SER A 89 0.99 3.98 5.33
CA SER A 89 1.62 3.05 4.37
C SER A 89 2.94 2.50 4.95
N PHE A 90 3.58 1.55 4.27
CA PHE A 90 4.92 1.06 4.60
C PHE A 90 5.96 2.19 4.72
N GLN A 91 5.72 3.31 4.03
CA GLN A 91 6.50 4.54 4.20
C GLN A 91 6.49 5.06 5.64
N THR A 92 5.37 4.93 6.37
CA THR A 92 5.26 5.35 7.78
C THR A 92 6.17 4.51 8.66
N PHE A 93 6.27 3.20 8.39
CA PHE A 93 7.21 2.32 9.10
C PHE A 93 8.66 2.68 8.73
N ALA A 94 8.98 2.94 7.46
CA ALA A 94 10.31 3.36 7.03
C ALA A 94 10.76 4.69 7.64
N THR A 95 9.86 5.68 7.70
CA THR A 95 10.09 6.99 8.34
C THR A 95 10.41 6.83 9.83
N LYS A 96 9.72 5.89 10.50
CA LYS A 96 9.80 5.70 11.95
C LYS A 96 10.98 4.82 12.40
N PHE A 97 11.29 3.76 11.65
CA PHE A 97 12.33 2.80 12.02
C PHE A 97 13.71 3.10 11.42
N ILE A 98 13.79 3.86 10.31
CA ILE A 98 15.06 4.16 9.63
C ILE A 98 15.42 5.63 9.81
N SER A 99 14.75 6.52 9.09
CA SER A 99 14.93 7.97 9.25
C SER A 99 13.83 8.75 8.51
N PRO A 100 13.54 10.00 8.91
CA PRO A 100 12.59 10.86 8.21
C PRO A 100 12.96 11.11 6.74
N SER A 101 14.25 11.28 6.45
CA SER A 101 14.74 11.50 5.07
C SER A 101 14.59 10.25 4.20
N PHE A 102 14.82 9.07 4.77
CA PHE A 102 14.61 7.80 4.07
C PHE A 102 13.12 7.56 3.78
N GLY A 103 12.26 7.89 4.74
CA GLY A 103 10.80 7.89 4.56
C GLY A 103 10.34 8.82 3.43
N PHE A 104 10.91 10.04 3.33
CA PHE A 104 10.63 10.96 2.23
C PHE A 104 11.07 10.41 0.88
N ALA A 105 12.29 9.89 0.79
CA ALA A 105 12.83 9.29 -0.44
C ALA A 105 11.99 8.09 -0.91
N MET A 106 11.58 7.21 0.02
CA MET A 106 10.67 6.09 -0.26
C MET A 106 9.33 6.56 -0.80
N GLY A 107 8.75 7.62 -0.22
CA GLY A 107 7.50 8.20 -0.72
C GLY A 107 7.62 8.73 -2.14
N TRP A 108 8.72 9.43 -2.45
CA TRP A 108 8.98 9.93 -3.80
C TRP A 108 9.22 8.81 -4.80
N ASN A 109 10.02 7.80 -4.43
CA ASN A 109 10.27 6.61 -5.26
C ASN A 109 8.96 5.88 -5.57
N TYR A 110 8.10 5.72 -4.57
CA TYR A 110 6.80 5.10 -4.75
C TYR A 110 5.91 5.92 -5.69
N TRP A 111 5.82 7.24 -5.51
CA TRP A 111 5.05 8.10 -6.41
C TRP A 111 5.50 7.96 -7.88
N PHE A 112 6.82 7.96 -8.13
CA PHE A 112 7.34 7.72 -9.48
C PHE A 112 6.99 6.33 -10.02
N ASN A 113 7.08 5.29 -9.19
CA ASN A 113 6.71 3.93 -9.58
C ASN A 113 5.23 3.86 -10.01
N TRP A 114 4.33 4.52 -9.27
CA TRP A 114 2.92 4.61 -9.64
C TRP A 114 2.69 5.43 -10.92
N ALA A 115 3.38 6.56 -11.08
CA ALA A 115 3.28 7.37 -12.29
C ALA A 115 3.70 6.59 -13.55
N VAL A 116 4.82 5.85 -13.47
CA VAL A 116 5.29 4.97 -14.56
C VAL A 116 4.31 3.83 -14.81
N THR A 117 3.76 3.23 -13.75
CA THR A 117 2.78 2.14 -13.88
C THR A 117 1.52 2.60 -14.59
N VAL A 118 0.97 3.76 -14.23
CA VAL A 118 -0.20 4.35 -14.90
C VAL A 118 0.08 4.63 -16.38
N ALA A 119 1.27 5.17 -16.69
CA ALA A 119 1.68 5.37 -18.08
C ALA A 119 1.80 4.05 -18.85
N ALA A 120 2.36 3.00 -18.22
CA ALA A 120 2.48 1.67 -18.81
C ALA A 120 1.11 1.02 -19.06
N ASP A 121 0.17 1.11 -18.11
CA ASP A 121 -1.19 0.62 -18.28
C ASP A 121 -1.92 1.35 -19.41
N LEU A 122 -1.71 2.66 -19.56
CA LEU A 122 -2.30 3.45 -20.65
C LEU A 122 -1.77 3.00 -22.02
N VAL A 123 -0.47 2.77 -22.14
CA VAL A 123 0.16 2.24 -23.36
C VAL A 123 -0.30 0.82 -23.66
N ALA A 124 -0.45 -0.03 -22.64
CA ALA A 124 -0.92 -1.40 -22.81
C ALA A 124 -2.42 -1.50 -23.18
N SER A 125 -3.21 -0.48 -22.86
CA SER A 125 -4.64 -0.39 -23.20
C SER A 125 -4.92 0.16 -24.60
N GLY A 126 -3.92 0.74 -25.25
CA GLY A 126 -4.02 1.37 -26.58
C GLY A 126 -3.60 0.48 -27.73
#